data_AF-A0A7Z9MHI2-F1
#
_entry.id   AF-A0A7Z9MHI2-F1
#
_cell.length_a   1.000
_cell.length_b   1.000
_cell.length_c   1.000
_cell.angle_alpha   90.00
_cell.angle_beta   90.00
_cell.angle_gamma   90.00
#
_symmetry.space_group_name_H-M   'P 1'
#
loop_
_entity.id
_entity.type
_entity.pdbx_description
1 polymer ?
#
loop_
_entity_poly.entity_id
_entity_poly.type
_entity_poly.pdbx_seq_one_letter_code
_entity_poly.pdbx_strand_id
1 'polypeptide(L)' 'MQISRATFDILKNFSTINGSILVKEGNSLATISTSKNILAQAEVAETFDNEFGIYDLGEFLRV' A
#
# COMPACT_ATOMS: atom_id res chain seq x y z
N MET A 1 11.50 8.44 -3.65
CA MET A 1 10.13 9.02 -3.65
C MET A 1 9.90 9.67 -2.31
N GLN A 2 9.34 10.87 -2.28
CA GLN A 2 8.71 11.41 -1.07
C GLN A 2 7.21 11.14 -1.21
N ILE A 3 6.62 10.50 -0.20
CA ILE A 3 5.17 10.27 -0.13
C ILE A 3 4.59 11.17 0.95
N SER A 4 3.34 11.59 0.80
CA SER A 4 2.63 12.34 1.82
C SER A 4 2.43 11.49 3.08
N ARG A 5 2.25 12.18 4.22
CA ARG A 5 1.94 11.53 5.49
C ARG A 5 0.62 10.74 5.42
N ALA A 6 -0.37 11.25 4.67
CA ALA A 6 -1.64 10.55 4.46
C ALA A 6 -1.44 9.21 3.76
N THR A 7 -0.64 9.18 2.69
CA THR A 7 -0.30 7.95 1.96
C THR A 7 0.50 6.98 2.81
N PHE A 8 1.43 7.49 3.61
CA PHE A 8 2.16 6.67 4.58
C PHE A 8 1.21 6.01 5.60
N ASP A 9 0.28 6.77 6.16
CA ASP A 9 -0.69 6.25 7.14
C ASP A 9 -1.63 5.20 6.53
N ILE A 10 -2.03 5.37 5.26
CA ILE A 10 -2.79 4.37 4.49
C ILE A 10 -1.98 3.08 4.32
N LEU A 11 -0.72 3.19 3.86
CA LEU A 11 0.16 2.03 3.70
C LEU A 11 0.42 1.31 5.02
N LYS A 12 0.57 2.06 6.12
CA LYS A 12 0.69 1.52 7.48
C LYS A 12 -0.58 0.81 7.93
N ASN A 13 -1.76 1.29 7.57
CA ASN A 13 -2.99 0.55 7.81
C ASN A 13 -3.05 -0.73 6.96
N PHE A 14 -2.69 -0.64 5.69
CA PHE A 14 -2.72 -1.79 4.76
C PHE A 14 -1.77 -2.91 5.16
N SER A 15 -0.61 -2.60 5.77
CA SER A 15 0.32 -3.60 6.29
C SER A 15 -0.26 -4.46 7.41
N THR A 16 -1.28 -3.96 8.13
CA THR A 16 -2.03 -4.74 9.13
C THR A 16 -3.05 -5.70 8.51
N ILE A 17 -3.45 -5.47 7.26
CA ILE A 17 -4.37 -6.32 6.50
C ILE A 17 -3.61 -7.41 5.73
N ASN A 18 -2.52 -7.02 5.07
CA ASN A 18 -1.61 -7.91 4.37
C ASN A 18 -0.18 -7.36 4.48
N GLY A 19 0.77 -8.21 4.89
CA GLY A 19 2.18 -7.82 5.03
C GLY A 19 2.86 -7.47 3.71
N SER A 20 2.23 -7.77 2.58
CA SER A 20 2.69 -7.45 1.23
C SER A 20 1.66 -6.61 0.47
N ILE A 21 2.10 -5.88 -0.54
CA ILE A 21 1.23 -5.11 -1.44
C ILE A 21 1.75 -5.13 -2.88
N LEU A 22 0.84 -5.20 -3.84
CA LEU A 22 1.11 -4.91 -5.24
C LEU A 22 0.60 -3.50 -5.54
N VAL A 23 1.52 -2.57 -5.78
CA VAL A 23 1.21 -1.20 -6.19
C VAL A 23 1.13 -1.20 -7.71
N LYS A 24 -0.01 -0.78 -8.24
CA LYS A 24 -0.23 -0.64 -9.68
C LYS A 24 0.04 0.79 -10.12
N GLU A 25 0.19 0.97 -11.43
CA GLU A 25 0.26 2.30 -12.03
C GLU A 25 -0.99 3.14 -11.71
N GLY A 26 -0.80 4.44 -11.52
CA GLY A 26 -1.85 5.38 -11.13
C GLY A 26 -1.79 5.75 -9.66
N ASN A 27 -2.92 6.21 -9.10
CA ASN A 27 -3.01 6.75 -7.75
C ASN A 27 -3.94 5.95 -6.82
N SER A 28 -4.30 4.72 -7.20
CA SER A 28 -5.16 3.85 -6.40
C SER A 28 -4.35 2.71 -5.77
N LEU A 29 -4.46 2.58 -4.45
CA LEU A 29 -3.89 1.48 -3.69
C LEU A 29 -5.00 0.52 -3.25
N ALA A 30 -4.73 -0.78 -3.28
CA ALA A 30 -5.64 -1.79 -2.77
C ALA A 30 -4.88 -2.91 -2.06
N THR A 31 -5.51 -3.52 -1.06
CA THR A 31 -4.99 -4.70 -0.37
C THR A 31 -6.12 -5.65 -0.01
N ILE A 32 -5.81 -6.94 0.01
CA ILE A 32 -6.71 -8.00 0.46
C ILE A 32 -5.99 -8.85 1.49
N SER A 33 -6.67 -9.16 2.59
CA SER A 33 -6.16 -10.11 3.59
C SER A 33 -5.80 -11.45 2.96
N THR A 34 -4.82 -12.15 3.54
CA THR A 34 -4.42 -13.49 3.09
C THR A 34 -5.58 -14.49 3.15
N SER A 35 -6.47 -14.35 4.13
CA SER A 35 -7.72 -15.10 4.29
C SER A 35 -8.84 -14.68 3.33
N LYS A 36 -8.65 -13.64 2.52
CA LYS A 36 -9.60 -13.10 1.53
C LYS A 36 -10.96 -12.69 2.10
N ASN A 37 -10.99 -12.20 3.33
CA ASN A 37 -12.23 -11.75 4.00
C ASN A 37 -12.25 -10.23 4.28
N ILE A 38 -11.10 -9.55 4.18
CA ILE A 38 -10.98 -8.09 4.29
C ILE A 38 -10.40 -7.55 2.98
N LEU A 39 -11.08 -6.56 2.40
CA LEU A 39 -10.65 -5.78 1.24
C LEU A 39 -10.61 -4.30 1.63
N ALA A 40 -9.53 -3.61 1.29
CA ALA A 40 -9.43 -2.17 1.45
C ALA A 40 -8.88 -1.53 0.16
N GLN A 41 -9.37 -0.33 -0.16
CA GLN A 41 -8.94 0.47 -1.29
C GLN A 41 -8.90 1.94 -0.88
N ALA A 42 -7.92 2.67 -1.40
CA ALA A 42 -7.79 4.11 -1.18
C ALA A 42 -7.19 4.78 -2.41
N GLU A 43 -7.69 5.97 -2.74
CA GLU A 43 -7.04 6.88 -3.68
C GLU A 43 -6.08 7.79 -2.89
N VAL A 44 -4.87 7.97 -3.41
CA VAL A 44 -3.79 8.75 -2.78
C VAL A 44 -3.38 9.93 -3.64
N ALA A 45 -2.64 10.87 -3.05
CA ALA A 45 -2.19 12.07 -3.75
C ALA A 45 -1.09 11.77 -4.77
N GLU A 46 -0.32 10.70 -4.57
CA GLU A 46 0.78 10.31 -5.44
C GLU A 46 0.31 9.43 -6.59
N THR A 47 0.92 9.64 -7.75
CA THR A 47 0.80 8.76 -8.91
C THR A 47 2.06 7.90 -8.99
N PHE A 48 1.89 6.58 -9.06
CA PHE A 48 2.95 5.62 -9.28
C PHE A 48 3.06 5.34 -10.78
N ASP A 49 4.25 5.52 -11.36
CA ASP A 49 4.46 5.42 -12.81
C ASP A 49 4.66 3.99 -13.31
N ASN A 50 4.92 3.03 -12.40
CA ASN A 50 5.16 1.63 -12.74
C ASN A 50 4.51 0.72 -11.71
N GLU A 51 4.12 -0.49 -12.13
CA GLU A 51 3.70 -1.53 -11.22
C GLU A 51 4.91 -2.13 -10.46
N PHE A 52 4.80 -2.29 -9.14
CA PHE A 52 5.81 -2.95 -8.32
C PHE A 52 5.20 -3.61 -7.08
N GLY A 53 5.85 -4.68 -6.61
CA GLY A 53 5.47 -5.40 -5.40
C GLY A 53 6.39 -5.05 -4.23
N ILE A 54 5.82 -4.92 -3.04
CA ILE A 54 6.56 -4.86 -1.78
C ILE A 54 6.21 -6.12 -0.98
N TYR A 55 7.21 -6.96 -0.70
CA TYR A 55 7.02 -8.23 0.01
C TYR A 55 6.86 -8.04 1.52
N ASP A 56 7.68 -7.18 2.11
CA ASP A 56 7.60 -6.80 3.53
C ASP A 56 7.30 -5.30 3.64
N LEU A 57 6.01 -4.97 3.63
CA LEU A 57 5.53 -3.60 3.72
C LEU A 57 5.79 -3.01 5.11
N GLY A 58 5.78 -3.83 6.16
CA GLY A 58 6.08 -3.38 7.52
C GLY A 58 7.52 -2.87 7.64
N GLU A 59 8.47 -3.64 7.14
CA GLU A 59 9.89 -3.25 7.13
C GLU A 59 10.15 -2.05 6.21
N PHE A 60 9.50 -2.01 5.05
CA PHE A 60 9.62 -0.90 4.11
C PHE A 60 9.20 0.45 4.71
N LEU A 61 8.24 0.46 5.65
CA LEU A 61 7.69 1.68 6.28
C LEU A 61 8.37 2.05 7.61
N ARG A 62 9.46 1.38 8.01
CA ARG A 62 10.09 1.58 9.34
C ARG A 62 10.90 2.88 9.47
N VAL A 63 10.94 3.72 8.44
CA VAL A 63 11.74 4.96 8.32
C VAL A 63 10.83 6.16 8.08
#